data_AF-A0A7J5AS13-F1
#
_entry.id   AF-A0A7J5AS13-F1
#
_cell.length_a   1.000
_cell.length_b   1.000
_cell.length_c   1.000
_cell.angle_alpha   90.00
_cell.angle_beta   90.00
_cell.angle_gamma   90.00
#
_symmetry.space_group_name_H-M   'P 1'
#
loop_
_entity.id
_entity.type
_entity.pdbx_description
1 polymer ?
#
loop_
_entity_poly.entity_id
_entity_poly.type
_entity_poly.pdbx_seq_one_letter_code
_entity_poly.pdbx_strand_id
1 'polypeptide(L)'
;MKQNKETLKKYFETGDKPTQQQYAELIDSYVDSKPPEGKANRRFVIDETGEVNVAEEERTPEYTLSDIVNNKLSLLKDGITVKEIDLTPYIDDTNLARLVSGTVDNNGIATFTRDDNSIFTVDLSNLKGGGAVDVSNLVPYTGATQDVDLGNHYLKLGKERTVLNKAKHKDLLYIGNDSFLKQQTHVHNETDYIDGESIGLGKKALLNNTGINVVGTGISAAQNNTGANVVANGNYAAQNNTGNYATAIGDFALRMNTGGTSVGVGYSSGADNTGDSSVFVGVSSGASNRGRYTTGIGYNAASSNKGAFSTAVGHSALALNTHDGSTGVGYQSGESNTGSLATFLGFRAGYQNKGNNCIAIGNNALSSNASTGHTPIAIGNHALRYNTGYDSVVVGYFSGIKNIGNRIVGLGNSTLSENKGSSVVAIGYTSARQNLGNYTIGIGDESIVNNTGNDVMALGYQSLRYNSGEKNIALGVRSWNSFIEDTTKSKSFTAAEVDFENNRVTVINHGFGTADSIVNLKFRTTGTAPTGLPNGMIGSFKIIDANTLESVAQNIDTAGTGLHTFIPQFIYNNTTVIGYNSQPTKSNQVVLGNAATEEVTTAKDYKSTGSGYGVILKTPDGSKDFRISIDNSGNVVTTQVV
;
A
#
# COMPACT_ATOMS: atom_id res chain seq x y z
N MET A 1 71.24 -34.85 -19.38
CA MET A 1 71.86 -35.77 -18.41
C MET A 1 70.82 -36.81 -18.04
N LYS A 2 71.01 -38.07 -18.44
CA LYS A 2 70.10 -39.18 -18.13
C LYS A 2 70.57 -39.81 -16.81
N GLN A 3 69.81 -39.70 -15.73
CA GLN A 3 70.07 -40.56 -14.57
C GLN A 3 69.66 -42.00 -14.92
N ASN A 4 70.47 -42.97 -14.49
CA ASN A 4 70.24 -44.39 -14.75
C ASN A 4 68.99 -44.88 -14.01
N LYS A 5 68.14 -45.62 -14.73
CA LYS A 5 66.83 -46.18 -14.33
C LYS A 5 66.88 -47.01 -13.03
N GLU A 6 68.06 -47.49 -12.63
CA GLU A 6 68.28 -48.22 -11.38
C GLU A 6 68.08 -47.37 -10.12
N THR A 7 68.33 -46.05 -10.16
CA THR A 7 68.18 -45.19 -8.99
C THR A 7 66.71 -45.00 -8.60
N LEU A 8 65.79 -45.00 -9.58
CA LEU A 8 64.34 -44.83 -9.37
C LEU A 8 63.66 -46.11 -8.85
N LYS A 9 64.12 -47.29 -9.28
CA LYS A 9 63.58 -48.58 -8.80
C LYS A 9 63.81 -48.75 -7.28
N LYS A 10 64.95 -48.27 -6.78
CA LYS A 10 65.30 -48.35 -5.36
C LYS A 10 64.35 -47.54 -4.46
N TYR A 11 63.79 -46.44 -4.93
CA TYR A 11 62.88 -45.59 -4.14
C TYR A 11 61.44 -46.13 -4.06
N PHE A 12 60.96 -46.82 -5.11
CA PHE A 12 59.66 -47.48 -5.09
C PHE A 12 59.64 -48.73 -4.20
N GLU A 13 60.80 -49.38 -4.02
CA GLU A 13 60.95 -50.53 -3.13
C GLU A 13 61.19 -50.12 -1.66
N THR A 14 61.70 -48.91 -1.39
CA THR A 14 61.95 -48.41 -0.01
C THR A 14 60.86 -47.49 0.55
N GLY A 15 59.85 -47.10 -0.24
CA GLY A 15 58.67 -46.35 0.23
C GLY A 15 58.88 -44.84 0.42
N ASP A 16 59.99 -44.28 -0.06
CA ASP A 16 60.25 -42.84 -0.01
C ASP A 16 59.57 -42.09 -1.17
N LYS A 17 58.97 -40.92 -0.89
CA LYS A 17 58.33 -40.08 -1.90
C LYS A 17 59.38 -39.33 -2.75
N PRO A 18 59.37 -39.45 -4.09
CA PRO A 18 60.27 -38.68 -4.97
C PRO A 18 60.03 -37.17 -4.90
N THR A 19 61.07 -36.38 -5.13
CA THR A 19 61.00 -34.91 -5.09
C THR A 19 60.33 -34.32 -6.35
N GLN A 20 59.83 -33.08 -6.25
CA GLN A 20 59.12 -32.38 -7.33
C GLN A 20 59.96 -32.20 -8.60
N GLN A 21 61.28 -32.04 -8.47
CA GLN A 21 62.21 -31.94 -9.60
C GLN A 21 62.39 -33.27 -10.33
N GLN A 22 62.34 -34.39 -9.60
CA GLN A 22 62.39 -35.74 -10.18
C GLN A 22 61.07 -36.14 -10.87
N TYR A 23 59.94 -35.59 -10.40
CA TYR A 23 58.66 -35.70 -11.09
C TYR A 23 58.63 -34.92 -12.41
N ALA A 24 59.27 -33.74 -12.45
CA ALA A 24 59.38 -32.93 -13.66
C ALA A 24 60.24 -33.62 -14.74
N GLU A 25 61.37 -34.22 -14.36
CA GLU A 25 62.22 -34.97 -15.30
C GLU A 25 61.54 -36.25 -15.86
N LEU A 26 60.65 -36.88 -15.07
CA LEU A 26 59.83 -38.01 -15.51
C LEU A 26 58.79 -37.58 -16.56
N ILE A 27 58.14 -36.43 -16.32
CA ILE A 27 57.13 -35.85 -17.21
C ILE A 27 57.78 -35.37 -18.52
N ASP A 28 58.98 -34.78 -18.48
CA ASP A 28 59.70 -34.39 -19.70
C ASP A 28 60.06 -35.59 -20.59
N SER A 29 60.40 -36.75 -20.01
CA SER A 29 60.59 -37.99 -20.78
C SER A 29 59.30 -38.51 -21.43
N TYR A 30 58.14 -38.14 -20.87
CA TYR A 30 56.81 -38.52 -21.37
C TYR A 30 56.34 -37.56 -22.48
N VAL A 31 56.79 -36.30 -22.45
CA VAL A 31 56.38 -35.24 -23.38
C VAL A 31 57.13 -35.30 -24.72
N ASP A 32 58.38 -35.81 -24.76
CA ASP A 32 59.14 -36.04 -26.00
C ASP A 32 58.60 -37.20 -26.89
N SER A 33 57.48 -37.83 -26.50
CA SER A 33 56.86 -38.96 -27.22
C SER A 33 55.52 -38.66 -27.90
N LYS A 34 55.03 -37.41 -27.88
CA LYS A 34 53.86 -37.03 -28.70
C LYS A 34 54.26 -36.90 -30.17
N PRO A 35 53.64 -37.65 -31.11
CA PRO A 35 53.95 -37.50 -32.52
C PRO A 35 53.39 -36.16 -33.06
N PRO A 36 54.04 -35.55 -34.07
CA PRO A 36 53.47 -34.44 -34.83
C PRO A 36 52.14 -34.85 -35.49
N GLU A 37 51.23 -33.88 -35.64
CA GLU A 37 49.93 -34.05 -36.28
C GLU A 37 50.06 -34.77 -37.65
N GLY A 38 49.39 -35.93 -37.79
CA GLY A 38 49.28 -36.65 -39.06
C GLY A 38 50.04 -37.98 -39.20
N LYS A 39 50.57 -38.60 -38.13
CA LYS A 39 51.09 -39.99 -38.15
C LYS A 39 50.37 -40.92 -37.17
N ALA A 40 50.40 -42.22 -37.45
CA ALA A 40 49.68 -43.27 -36.72
C ALA A 40 50.04 -43.36 -35.22
N ASN A 41 49.08 -43.82 -34.40
CA ASN A 41 49.26 -44.02 -32.96
C ASN A 41 50.26 -45.16 -32.69
N ARG A 42 51.25 -44.90 -31.83
CA ARG A 42 52.22 -45.89 -31.36
C ARG A 42 51.70 -46.57 -30.09
N ARG A 43 51.83 -47.91 -30.00
CA ARG A 43 51.60 -48.65 -28.74
C ARG A 43 52.92 -49.25 -28.25
N PHE A 44 53.15 -49.16 -26.94
CA PHE A 44 54.29 -49.79 -26.27
C PHE A 44 53.99 -51.27 -26.01
N VAL A 45 54.94 -52.14 -26.36
CA VAL A 45 54.89 -53.58 -26.04
C VAL A 45 56.09 -53.89 -25.14
N ILE A 46 55.83 -54.52 -24.00
CA ILE A 46 56.87 -55.01 -23.08
C ILE A 46 57.20 -56.44 -23.49
N ASP A 47 58.47 -56.73 -23.78
CA ASP A 47 58.90 -58.10 -24.04
C ASP A 47 59.15 -58.89 -22.75
N GLU A 48 59.40 -60.18 -22.92
CA GLU A 48 59.60 -61.17 -21.85
C GLU A 48 60.86 -60.91 -20.98
N THR A 49 61.71 -59.96 -21.37
CA THR A 49 62.85 -59.49 -20.56
C THR A 49 62.59 -58.17 -19.82
N GLY A 50 61.44 -57.55 -20.06
CA GLY A 50 61.03 -56.28 -19.45
C GLY A 50 61.48 -55.04 -20.21
N GLU A 51 61.97 -55.16 -21.45
CA GLU A 51 62.24 -54.02 -22.33
C GLU A 51 60.97 -53.55 -23.06
N VAL A 52 60.84 -52.22 -23.22
CA VAL A 52 59.68 -51.57 -23.85
C VAL A 52 60.05 -51.19 -25.28
N ASN A 53 59.39 -51.81 -26.27
CA ASN A 53 59.57 -51.53 -27.70
C ASN A 53 58.35 -50.80 -28.31
N VAL A 54 58.56 -50.11 -29.44
CA VAL A 54 57.54 -49.33 -30.18
C VAL A 54 57.27 -50.00 -31.54
N ALA A 55 56.01 -50.32 -31.83
CA ALA A 55 55.57 -50.85 -33.13
C ALA A 55 54.39 -50.04 -33.71
N GLU A 56 54.32 -49.94 -35.05
CA GLU A 56 53.27 -49.24 -35.82
C GLU A 56 52.29 -50.27 -36.43
N GLU A 57 50.97 -50.05 -36.29
CA GLU A 57 49.92 -50.88 -36.90
C GLU A 57 49.05 -50.00 -37.80
N GLU A 58 48.99 -50.29 -39.10
CA GLU A 58 48.13 -49.62 -40.07
C GLU A 58 47.06 -50.62 -40.55
N ARG A 59 45.78 -50.33 -40.30
CA ARG A 59 44.66 -50.97 -41.01
C ARG A 59 43.64 -49.90 -41.39
N THR A 60 43.62 -49.55 -42.67
CA THR A 60 42.48 -48.86 -43.29
C THR A 60 41.44 -49.91 -43.72
N PRO A 61 40.12 -49.69 -43.52
CA PRO A 61 39.11 -50.62 -44.04
C PRO A 61 39.08 -50.54 -45.56
N GLU A 62 39.21 -51.67 -46.24
CA GLU A 62 39.24 -51.75 -47.70
C GLU A 62 37.80 -51.73 -48.23
N TYR A 63 37.44 -50.65 -48.93
CA TYR A 63 36.17 -50.60 -49.66
C TYR A 63 36.40 -51.17 -51.06
N THR A 64 35.55 -52.13 -51.44
CA THR A 64 35.61 -52.78 -52.76
C THR A 64 34.25 -52.70 -53.43
N LEU A 65 34.20 -52.91 -54.75
CA LEU A 65 32.95 -52.95 -55.50
C LEU A 65 32.58 -54.41 -55.78
N SER A 66 31.29 -54.73 -55.79
CA SER A 66 30.81 -56.04 -56.24
C SER A 66 30.86 -56.17 -57.76
N ASP A 67 30.72 -57.39 -58.26
CA ASP A 67 30.30 -57.59 -59.65
C ASP A 67 28.90 -56.98 -59.87
N ILE A 68 28.62 -56.55 -61.11
CA ILE A 68 27.30 -56.03 -61.48
C ILE A 68 26.36 -57.21 -61.72
N VAL A 69 25.29 -57.29 -60.92
CA VAL A 69 24.26 -58.32 -61.05
C VAL A 69 22.90 -57.64 -61.14
N ASN A 70 22.11 -57.95 -62.17
CA ASN A 70 20.79 -57.35 -62.41
C ASN A 70 20.81 -55.81 -62.43
N ASN A 71 21.78 -55.22 -63.14
CA ASN A 71 21.97 -53.77 -63.28
C ASN A 71 22.19 -53.02 -61.95
N LYS A 72 22.70 -53.71 -60.93
CA LYS A 72 23.03 -53.11 -59.64
C LYS A 72 24.51 -53.31 -59.32
N LEU A 73 25.15 -52.25 -58.84
CA LEU A 73 26.53 -52.25 -58.37
C LEU A 73 26.54 -51.90 -56.88
N SER A 74 27.14 -52.76 -56.06
CA SER A 74 27.24 -52.56 -54.62
C SER A 74 28.64 -52.07 -54.22
N LEU A 75 28.69 -51.07 -53.33
CA LEU A 75 29.89 -50.75 -52.58
C LEU A 75 29.92 -51.62 -51.33
N LEU A 76 30.99 -52.41 -51.20
CA LEU A 76 31.24 -53.32 -50.11
C LEU A 76 32.24 -52.68 -49.14
N LYS A 77 31.99 -52.83 -47.84
CA LYS A 77 33.00 -52.62 -46.79
C LYS A 77 33.21 -53.95 -46.09
N ASP A 78 34.43 -54.46 -46.14
CA ASP A 78 34.77 -55.77 -45.57
C ASP A 78 33.85 -56.91 -46.08
N GLY A 79 33.45 -56.85 -47.36
CA GLY A 79 32.59 -57.85 -48.02
C GLY A 79 31.08 -57.69 -47.82
N ILE A 80 30.61 -56.67 -47.09
CA ILE A 80 29.19 -56.43 -46.83
C ILE A 80 28.71 -55.18 -47.59
N THR A 81 27.58 -55.29 -48.30
CA THR A 81 26.99 -54.16 -49.03
C THR A 81 26.57 -53.04 -48.08
N VAL A 82 27.21 -51.88 -48.24
CA VAL A 82 26.90 -50.67 -47.48
C VAL A 82 26.12 -49.65 -48.31
N LYS A 83 26.19 -49.73 -49.64
CA LYS A 83 25.39 -48.91 -50.56
C LYS A 83 25.23 -49.61 -51.90
N GLU A 84 24.06 -49.47 -52.53
CA GLU A 84 23.76 -50.08 -53.83
C GLU A 84 23.24 -48.99 -54.78
N ILE A 85 23.70 -49.03 -56.03
CA ILE A 85 23.28 -48.11 -57.09
C ILE A 85 22.56 -48.92 -58.16
N ASP A 86 21.33 -48.51 -58.50
CA ASP A 86 20.57 -49.05 -59.62
C ASP A 86 20.97 -48.31 -60.91
N LEU A 87 21.52 -49.07 -61.86
CA LEU A 87 22.03 -48.57 -63.13
C LEU A 87 20.97 -48.61 -64.24
N THR A 88 19.77 -49.14 -63.98
CA THR A 88 18.66 -49.23 -64.94
C THR A 88 18.33 -47.90 -65.65
N PRO A 89 18.37 -46.72 -65.00
CA PRO A 89 18.13 -45.44 -65.68
C PRO A 89 19.23 -45.00 -66.66
N TYR A 90 20.40 -45.64 -66.63
CA TYR A 90 21.58 -45.28 -67.42
C TYR A 90 21.85 -46.24 -68.59
N ILE A 91 21.01 -47.25 -68.77
CA ILE A 91 21.07 -48.20 -69.89
C ILE A 91 20.01 -47.77 -70.90
N ASP A 92 20.41 -46.98 -71.90
CA ASP A 92 19.60 -46.69 -73.08
C ASP A 92 19.69 -47.88 -74.04
N ASP A 93 18.60 -48.64 -74.14
CA ASP A 93 18.52 -49.94 -74.82
C ASP A 93 18.37 -49.83 -76.36
N THR A 94 18.93 -48.78 -76.97
CA THR A 94 18.85 -48.56 -78.42
C THR A 94 20.18 -48.63 -79.19
N ASN A 95 21.30 -48.89 -78.52
CA ASN A 95 22.56 -49.27 -79.17
C ASN A 95 23.27 -50.38 -78.38
N LEU A 96 23.47 -51.54 -79.02
CA LEU A 96 24.12 -52.74 -78.48
C LEU A 96 25.64 -52.57 -78.17
N ALA A 97 26.14 -51.33 -78.12
CA ALA A 97 27.54 -51.02 -77.89
C ALA A 97 27.84 -50.93 -76.38
N ARG A 98 28.77 -51.75 -75.89
CA ARG A 98 29.14 -51.81 -74.48
C ARG A 98 30.19 -50.77 -74.14
N LEU A 99 30.09 -50.19 -72.94
CA LEU A 99 31.11 -49.30 -72.39
C LEU A 99 32.43 -50.04 -72.21
N VAL A 100 33.52 -49.51 -72.77
CA VAL A 100 34.87 -50.13 -72.68
C VAL A 100 35.79 -49.31 -71.77
N SER A 101 35.63 -47.99 -71.76
CA SER A 101 36.41 -47.11 -70.89
C SER A 101 35.69 -45.81 -70.60
N GLY A 102 36.10 -45.12 -69.54
CA GLY A 102 35.67 -43.78 -69.23
C GLY A 102 36.76 -43.01 -68.49
N THR A 103 36.86 -41.71 -68.77
CA THR A 103 37.77 -40.78 -68.08
C THR A 103 37.00 -39.55 -67.63
N VAL A 104 37.31 -39.06 -66.42
CA VAL A 104 36.78 -37.78 -65.93
C VAL A 104 37.88 -36.75 -66.01
N ASP A 105 37.59 -35.62 -66.64
CA ASP A 105 38.56 -34.53 -66.71
C ASP A 105 38.60 -33.69 -65.42
N ASN A 106 39.52 -32.73 -65.40
CA ASN A 106 39.68 -31.83 -64.25
C ASN A 106 38.44 -30.95 -64.01
N ASN A 107 37.62 -30.71 -65.05
CA ASN A 107 36.39 -29.91 -64.99
C ASN A 107 35.16 -30.71 -64.56
N GLY A 108 35.29 -32.03 -64.37
CA GLY A 108 34.20 -32.89 -63.91
C GLY A 108 33.31 -33.42 -65.03
N ILE A 109 33.71 -33.28 -66.30
CA ILE A 109 33.04 -33.95 -67.42
C ILE A 109 33.55 -35.39 -67.48
N ALA A 110 32.64 -36.36 -67.37
CA ALA A 110 32.93 -37.76 -67.60
C ALA A 110 32.71 -38.10 -69.07
N THR A 111 33.75 -38.51 -69.77
CA THR A 111 33.67 -38.99 -71.16
C THR A 111 33.75 -40.50 -71.17
N PHE A 112 32.77 -41.14 -71.80
CA PHE A 112 32.67 -42.59 -71.91
C PHE A 112 32.86 -43.02 -73.36
N THR A 113 33.68 -44.06 -73.57
CA THR A 113 33.95 -44.66 -74.87
C THR A 113 33.31 -46.04 -74.93
N ARG A 114 32.56 -46.29 -76.00
CA ARG A 114 31.95 -47.59 -76.30
C ARG A 114 32.87 -48.44 -77.21
N ASP A 115 32.60 -49.73 -77.30
CA ASP A 115 33.36 -50.70 -78.12
C ASP A 115 33.32 -50.43 -79.63
N ASP A 116 32.39 -49.60 -80.09
CA ASP A 116 32.31 -49.06 -81.45
C ASP A 116 33.10 -47.76 -81.67
N ASN A 117 33.92 -47.34 -80.69
CA ASN A 117 34.67 -46.08 -80.64
C ASN A 117 33.82 -44.79 -80.61
N SER A 118 32.49 -44.89 -80.48
CA SER A 118 31.66 -43.72 -80.19
C SER A 118 31.90 -43.24 -78.76
N ILE A 119 31.87 -41.91 -78.58
CA ILE A 119 31.99 -41.28 -77.25
C ILE A 119 30.74 -40.48 -76.91
N PHE A 120 30.39 -40.46 -75.64
CA PHE A 120 29.44 -39.49 -75.10
C PHE A 120 29.95 -38.94 -73.77
N THR A 121 29.48 -37.75 -73.41
CA THR A 121 29.86 -37.08 -72.17
C THR A 121 28.68 -36.96 -71.23
N VAL A 122 28.96 -37.10 -69.93
CA VAL A 122 28.05 -36.77 -68.85
C VAL A 122 28.71 -35.70 -68.01
N ASP A 123 28.03 -34.58 -67.84
CA ASP A 123 28.51 -33.53 -66.95
C ASP A 123 28.27 -33.94 -65.48
N LEU A 124 29.35 -34.34 -64.82
CA LEU A 124 29.39 -34.66 -63.40
C LEU A 124 30.03 -33.52 -62.58
N SER A 125 30.16 -32.31 -63.13
CA SER A 125 30.68 -31.15 -62.41
C SER A 125 29.86 -30.86 -61.14
N ASN A 126 28.55 -31.15 -61.19
CA ASN A 126 27.62 -31.07 -60.06
C ASN A 126 27.85 -32.13 -58.96
N LEU A 127 28.71 -33.14 -59.17
CA LEU A 127 29.12 -34.13 -58.17
C LEU A 127 30.49 -33.84 -57.55
N LYS A 128 31.32 -32.97 -58.18
CA LYS A 128 32.57 -32.45 -57.59
C LYS A 128 32.34 -31.29 -56.61
N GLY A 129 31.16 -30.66 -56.67
CA GLY A 129 30.65 -29.88 -55.55
C GLY A 129 29.88 -30.80 -54.63
N GLY A 130 30.22 -30.83 -53.33
CA GLY A 130 29.24 -31.26 -52.33
C GLY A 130 27.93 -30.56 -52.67
N GLY A 131 26.87 -31.33 -52.88
CA GLY A 131 25.61 -30.80 -53.40
C GLY A 131 25.28 -29.51 -52.66
N ALA A 132 24.84 -28.49 -53.40
CA ALA A 132 24.25 -27.31 -52.80
C ALA A 132 22.97 -27.75 -52.06
N VAL A 133 23.16 -28.35 -50.88
CA VAL A 133 22.25 -28.11 -49.77
C VAL A 133 22.24 -26.61 -49.67
N ASP A 134 21.05 -26.02 -49.79
CA ASP A 134 20.86 -24.62 -49.50
C ASP A 134 21.25 -24.38 -48.03
N VAL A 135 22.55 -24.11 -47.82
CA VAL A 135 23.14 -23.74 -46.54
C VAL A 135 22.95 -22.27 -46.26
N SER A 136 22.29 -21.51 -47.15
CA SER A 136 22.02 -20.09 -46.91
C SER A 136 21.18 -19.87 -45.63
N ASN A 137 20.49 -20.91 -45.17
CA ASN A 137 19.73 -20.93 -43.92
C ASN A 137 20.26 -21.94 -42.87
N LEU A 138 21.41 -22.58 -43.10
CA LEU A 138 22.03 -23.47 -42.10
C LEU A 138 23.12 -22.71 -41.34
N VAL A 139 22.96 -22.57 -40.01
CA VAL A 139 24.05 -22.11 -39.14
C VAL A 139 25.03 -23.28 -38.98
N PRO A 140 26.31 -23.16 -39.37
CA PRO A 140 27.29 -24.23 -39.20
C PRO A 140 27.36 -24.64 -37.72
N TYR A 141 27.48 -25.94 -37.42
CA TYR A 141 27.92 -26.38 -36.09
C TYR A 141 29.38 -25.93 -35.91
N THR A 142 29.61 -24.83 -35.18
CA THR A 142 30.90 -24.12 -35.30
C THR A 142 32.05 -24.69 -34.48
N GLY A 143 31.81 -25.52 -33.46
CA GLY A 143 32.90 -25.93 -32.55
C GLY A 143 33.80 -24.76 -32.10
N ALA A 144 33.23 -23.55 -32.01
CA ALA A 144 34.00 -22.32 -32.17
C ALA A 144 35.00 -22.09 -31.03
N THR A 145 36.27 -21.92 -31.40
CA THR A 145 37.37 -21.48 -30.53
C THR A 145 37.72 -19.99 -30.72
N GLN A 146 36.99 -19.29 -31.58
CA GLN A 146 37.13 -17.86 -31.90
C GLN A 146 35.77 -17.15 -31.94
N ASP A 147 35.75 -15.80 -31.85
CA ASP A 147 34.52 -15.00 -31.85
C ASP A 147 33.64 -15.34 -33.07
N VAL A 148 32.33 -15.52 -32.87
CA VAL A 148 31.37 -15.90 -33.92
C VAL A 148 30.60 -14.66 -34.39
N ASP A 149 30.80 -14.29 -35.64
CA ASP A 149 30.09 -13.22 -36.34
C ASP A 149 28.77 -13.76 -36.93
N LEU A 150 27.64 -13.16 -36.56
CA LEU A 150 26.29 -13.50 -37.04
C LEU A 150 25.63 -12.30 -37.74
N GLY A 151 26.43 -11.38 -38.31
CA GLY A 151 25.95 -10.16 -38.96
C GLY A 151 25.73 -9.02 -37.95
N ASN A 152 24.48 -8.57 -37.76
CA ASN A 152 24.18 -7.51 -36.78
C ASN A 152 24.34 -7.96 -35.31
N HIS A 153 24.67 -9.23 -35.07
CA HIS A 153 24.87 -9.84 -33.77
C HIS A 153 26.24 -10.52 -33.72
N TYR A 154 26.94 -10.43 -32.58
CA TYR A 154 28.26 -11.06 -32.39
C TYR A 154 28.31 -11.81 -31.06
N LEU A 155 28.74 -13.06 -31.09
CA LEU A 155 29.06 -13.85 -29.89
C LEU A 155 30.57 -13.84 -29.69
N LYS A 156 31.05 -13.19 -28.64
CA LYS A 156 32.49 -13.20 -28.31
C LYS A 156 32.81 -14.29 -27.31
N LEU A 157 33.97 -14.93 -27.47
CA LEU A 157 34.56 -15.78 -26.44
C LEU A 157 35.16 -14.90 -25.33
N GLY A 158 34.28 -14.22 -24.59
CA GLY A 158 34.58 -13.68 -23.26
C GLY A 158 35.84 -12.83 -23.12
N LYS A 159 36.26 -12.07 -24.14
CA LYS A 159 37.37 -11.11 -23.99
C LYS A 159 36.99 -10.10 -22.91
N GLU A 160 37.75 -10.12 -21.83
CA GLU A 160 37.54 -9.24 -20.68
C GLU A 160 37.92 -7.81 -21.07
N ARG A 161 36.94 -6.90 -20.99
CA ARG A 161 37.16 -5.47 -21.14
C ARG A 161 37.29 -4.87 -19.75
N THR A 162 38.43 -4.22 -19.55
CA THR A 162 38.69 -3.44 -18.34
C THR A 162 38.29 -1.99 -18.58
N VAL A 163 37.49 -1.43 -17.66
CA VAL A 163 37.25 0.01 -17.60
C VAL A 163 38.03 0.54 -16.42
N LEU A 164 38.88 1.54 -16.66
CA LEU A 164 39.75 2.13 -15.64
C LEU A 164 38.92 2.59 -14.42
N ASN A 165 39.37 2.19 -13.22
CA ASN A 165 38.74 2.47 -11.92
C ASN A 165 37.28 1.99 -11.78
N LYS A 166 36.84 1.02 -12.61
CA LYS A 166 35.51 0.40 -12.56
C LYS A 166 35.61 -1.11 -12.73
N ALA A 167 34.48 -1.81 -12.76
CA ALA A 167 34.42 -3.25 -12.91
C ALA A 167 34.99 -3.78 -14.25
N LYS A 168 35.52 -5.01 -14.21
CA LYS A 168 35.88 -5.79 -15.41
C LYS A 168 34.68 -6.57 -15.90
N HIS A 169 34.45 -6.55 -17.21
CA HIS A 169 33.33 -7.27 -17.82
C HIS A 169 33.74 -8.10 -19.02
N LYS A 170 33.14 -9.28 -19.14
CA LYS A 170 33.08 -10.05 -20.36
C LYS A 170 31.78 -9.70 -21.07
N ASP A 171 31.90 -9.00 -22.19
CA ASP A 171 30.78 -8.76 -23.09
C ASP A 171 30.59 -10.02 -23.96
N LEU A 172 29.49 -10.74 -23.77
CA LEU A 172 29.25 -12.07 -24.36
C LEU A 172 28.44 -12.00 -25.66
N LEU A 173 27.51 -11.04 -25.75
CA LEU A 173 26.67 -10.81 -26.93
C LEU A 173 26.56 -9.31 -27.23
N TYR A 174 26.74 -8.94 -28.49
CA TYR A 174 26.51 -7.58 -28.99
C TYR A 174 25.34 -7.54 -29.96
N ILE A 175 24.64 -6.40 -30.00
CA ILE A 175 23.68 -6.04 -31.05
C ILE A 175 24.15 -4.71 -31.65
N GLY A 176 24.65 -4.73 -32.89
CA GLY A 176 25.42 -3.62 -33.44
C GLY A 176 26.64 -3.27 -32.55
N ASN A 177 26.75 -2.01 -32.14
CA ASN A 177 27.85 -1.54 -31.27
C ASN A 177 27.56 -1.65 -29.76
N ASP A 178 26.34 -2.06 -29.37
CA ASP A 178 25.94 -2.13 -27.98
C ASP A 178 26.12 -3.56 -27.44
N SER A 179 26.87 -3.70 -26.35
CA SER A 179 26.91 -4.98 -25.61
C SER A 179 25.57 -5.21 -24.90
N PHE A 180 24.98 -6.36 -25.18
CA PHE A 180 23.64 -6.76 -24.78
C PHE A 180 23.63 -7.84 -23.68
N LEU A 181 24.57 -8.79 -23.69
CA LEU A 181 24.78 -9.73 -22.58
C LEU A 181 26.17 -9.51 -21.99
N LYS A 182 26.22 -9.26 -20.69
CA LYS A 182 27.46 -8.94 -19.96
C LYS A 182 27.58 -9.78 -18.71
N GLN A 183 28.76 -10.34 -18.50
CA GLN A 183 29.15 -10.90 -17.22
C GLN A 183 30.22 -10.01 -16.61
N GLN A 184 29.92 -9.41 -15.47
CA GLN A 184 30.94 -8.79 -14.63
C GLN A 184 31.70 -9.90 -13.90
N THR A 185 33.03 -9.82 -13.90
CA THR A 185 33.91 -10.81 -13.24
C THR A 185 34.58 -10.22 -11.99
N HIS A 186 34.92 -8.93 -12.02
CA HIS A 186 35.60 -8.25 -10.93
C HIS A 186 35.05 -6.84 -10.74
N VAL A 187 35.10 -6.33 -9.50
CA VAL A 187 34.84 -4.92 -9.17
C VAL A 187 36.13 -4.23 -8.71
N HIS A 188 36.21 -2.92 -8.92
CA HIS A 188 37.36 -2.11 -8.50
C HIS A 188 37.02 -1.36 -7.21
N ASN A 189 37.73 -1.63 -6.12
CA ASN A 189 37.47 -1.05 -4.78
C ASN A 189 38.36 0.18 -4.48
N GLU A 190 38.65 0.99 -5.50
CA GLU A 190 39.60 2.12 -5.50
C GLU A 190 41.09 1.74 -5.46
N THR A 191 41.45 0.61 -4.85
CA THR A 191 42.85 0.17 -4.69
C THR A 191 43.19 -1.05 -5.54
N ASP A 192 42.28 -2.03 -5.61
CA ASP A 192 42.47 -3.32 -6.26
C ASP A 192 41.20 -3.79 -6.98
N TYR A 193 41.38 -4.81 -7.83
CA TYR A 193 40.29 -5.60 -8.37
C TYR A 193 40.01 -6.80 -7.46
N ILE A 194 38.76 -6.92 -7.00
CA ILE A 194 38.28 -8.07 -6.24
C ILE A 194 37.22 -8.84 -7.03
N ASP A 195 37.09 -10.13 -6.76
CA ASP A 195 36.08 -10.99 -7.38
C ASP A 195 34.68 -10.44 -7.09
N GLY A 196 33.86 -10.35 -8.14
CA GLY A 196 32.56 -9.71 -8.05
C GLY A 196 31.70 -10.02 -9.25
N GLU A 197 30.94 -11.11 -9.16
CA GLU A 197 30.12 -11.60 -10.26
C GLU A 197 28.83 -10.81 -10.39
N SER A 198 28.43 -10.48 -11.62
CA SER A 198 27.13 -9.88 -11.94
C SER A 198 26.74 -10.22 -13.37
N ILE A 199 25.44 -10.26 -13.67
CA ILE A 199 24.93 -10.59 -15.00
C ILE A 199 23.99 -9.47 -15.49
N GLY A 200 24.23 -8.99 -16.70
CA GLY A 200 23.48 -7.91 -17.34
C GLY A 200 22.92 -8.37 -18.67
N LEU A 201 21.62 -8.18 -18.88
CA LEU A 201 20.91 -8.45 -20.14
C LEU A 201 20.13 -7.20 -20.58
N GLY A 202 20.57 -6.56 -21.66
CA GLY A 202 19.95 -5.37 -22.23
C GLY A 202 20.96 -4.27 -22.55
N LYS A 203 20.56 -3.35 -23.43
CA LYS A 203 21.39 -2.21 -23.81
C LYS A 203 21.75 -1.38 -22.57
N LYS A 204 23.05 -1.20 -22.33
CA LYS A 204 23.61 -0.48 -21.16
C LYS A 204 23.29 -1.10 -19.78
N ALA A 205 22.76 -2.31 -19.71
CA ALA A 205 22.64 -3.04 -18.43
C ALA A 205 24.03 -3.17 -17.78
N LEU A 206 24.09 -2.95 -16.46
CA LEU A 206 25.32 -2.92 -15.65
C LEU A 206 26.41 -1.94 -16.14
N LEU A 207 26.09 -0.96 -16.98
CA LEU A 207 27.09 0.01 -17.42
C LEU A 207 27.58 0.82 -16.22
N ASN A 208 28.88 0.75 -15.91
CA ASN A 208 29.50 1.36 -14.74
C ASN A 208 29.02 0.83 -13.37
N ASN A 209 28.42 -0.37 -13.33
CA ASN A 209 28.15 -1.02 -12.05
C ASN A 209 29.47 -1.26 -11.28
N THR A 210 29.46 -0.99 -9.98
CA THR A 210 30.55 -1.34 -9.04
C THR A 210 30.06 -2.23 -7.90
N GLY A 211 28.75 -2.54 -7.85
CA GLY A 211 28.19 -3.53 -6.94
C GLY A 211 28.57 -4.97 -7.30
N ILE A 212 28.64 -5.84 -6.29
CA ILE A 212 28.80 -7.28 -6.46
C ILE A 212 27.45 -7.99 -6.40
N ASN A 213 27.33 -9.18 -7.01
CA ASN A 213 26.11 -10.01 -7.03
C ASN A 213 24.88 -9.26 -7.57
N VAL A 214 25.03 -8.58 -8.71
CA VAL A 214 23.96 -7.81 -9.35
C VAL A 214 23.38 -8.56 -10.54
N VAL A 215 22.06 -8.61 -10.64
CA VAL A 215 21.32 -9.13 -11.81
C VAL A 215 20.56 -7.96 -12.43
N GLY A 216 20.94 -7.54 -13.63
CA GLY A 216 20.29 -6.45 -14.36
C GLY A 216 19.66 -6.91 -15.66
N THR A 217 18.34 -6.84 -15.81
CA THR A 217 17.62 -7.19 -17.04
C THR A 217 16.76 -6.01 -17.51
N GLY A 218 17.04 -5.46 -18.69
CA GLY A 218 16.36 -4.28 -19.26
C GLY A 218 17.33 -3.21 -19.74
N ILE A 219 16.82 -2.18 -20.40
CA ILE A 219 17.65 -1.06 -20.88
C ILE A 219 18.14 -0.26 -19.67
N SER A 220 19.46 -0.09 -19.55
CA SER A 220 20.10 0.63 -18.44
C SER A 220 19.77 0.09 -17.04
N ALA A 221 19.30 -1.17 -16.92
CA ALA A 221 19.07 -1.82 -15.63
C ALA A 221 20.38 -1.91 -14.84
N ALA A 222 20.38 -1.43 -13.59
CA ALA A 222 21.54 -1.32 -12.72
C ALA A 222 22.76 -0.67 -13.38
N GLN A 223 22.54 0.23 -14.35
CA GLN A 223 23.56 1.19 -14.76
C GLN A 223 24.02 1.96 -13.50
N ASN A 224 25.29 2.39 -13.41
CA ASN A 224 25.87 3.14 -12.29
C ASN A 224 25.57 2.64 -10.86
N ASN A 225 25.11 1.40 -10.69
CA ASN A 225 24.76 0.86 -9.38
C ASN A 225 26.04 0.62 -8.56
N THR A 226 26.05 1.05 -7.30
CA THR A 226 27.14 0.80 -6.36
C THR A 226 26.73 -0.18 -5.25
N GLY A 227 25.43 -0.49 -5.12
CA GLY A 227 24.90 -1.42 -4.12
C GLY A 227 25.20 -2.89 -4.45
N ALA A 228 25.53 -3.67 -3.45
CA ALA A 228 25.73 -5.12 -3.57
C ALA A 228 24.41 -5.90 -3.44
N ASN A 229 24.34 -7.09 -4.03
CA ASN A 229 23.20 -8.02 -3.96
C ASN A 229 21.90 -7.38 -4.49
N VAL A 230 21.93 -6.86 -5.72
CA VAL A 230 20.83 -6.10 -6.32
C VAL A 230 20.18 -6.90 -7.45
N VAL A 231 18.86 -7.03 -7.41
CA VAL A 231 18.05 -7.53 -8.54
C VAL A 231 17.38 -6.33 -9.20
N ALA A 232 17.62 -6.12 -10.48
CA ALA A 232 17.07 -5.01 -11.26
C ALA A 232 16.46 -5.54 -12.56
N ASN A 233 15.13 -5.69 -12.59
CA ASN A 233 14.39 -6.18 -13.74
C ASN A 233 13.41 -5.13 -14.25
N GLY A 234 13.76 -4.45 -15.34
CA GLY A 234 12.98 -3.38 -15.94
C GLY A 234 13.90 -2.34 -16.57
N ASN A 235 13.36 -1.50 -17.44
CA ASN A 235 14.12 -0.37 -17.98
C ASN A 235 14.46 0.59 -16.83
N TYR A 236 15.71 1.03 -16.73
CA TYR A 236 16.20 1.95 -15.71
C TYR A 236 15.98 1.50 -14.25
N ALA A 237 15.63 0.24 -14.01
CA ALA A 237 15.52 -0.33 -12.68
C ALA A 237 16.89 -0.22 -11.99
N ALA A 238 16.94 0.37 -10.79
CA ALA A 238 18.17 0.59 -10.02
C ALA A 238 19.32 1.35 -10.74
N GLN A 239 19.03 2.23 -11.73
CA GLN A 239 20.02 2.96 -12.56
C GLN A 239 21.05 3.84 -11.82
N ASN A 240 20.84 4.19 -10.56
CA ASN A 240 21.81 4.90 -9.72
C ASN A 240 21.61 4.47 -8.27
N ASN A 241 21.34 3.17 -8.06
CA ASN A 241 21.13 2.62 -6.73
C ASN A 241 22.47 2.53 -5.96
N THR A 242 22.48 2.99 -4.72
CA THR A 242 23.60 2.82 -3.79
C THR A 242 23.24 1.92 -2.60
N GLY A 243 21.97 1.51 -2.47
CA GLY A 243 21.50 0.63 -1.41
C GLY A 243 21.84 -0.84 -1.67
N ASN A 244 22.40 -1.53 -0.67
CA ASN A 244 22.62 -2.98 -0.74
C ASN A 244 21.29 -3.74 -0.62
N TYR A 245 21.23 -4.99 -1.12
CA TYR A 245 20.08 -5.89 -0.97
C TYR A 245 18.78 -5.33 -1.58
N ALA A 246 18.89 -4.64 -2.73
CA ALA A 246 17.74 -4.01 -3.37
C ALA A 246 17.08 -4.97 -4.39
N THR A 247 15.75 -5.03 -4.41
CA THR A 247 14.97 -5.75 -5.45
C THR A 247 14.08 -4.76 -6.19
N ALA A 248 14.47 -4.39 -7.39
CA ALA A 248 13.78 -3.48 -8.28
C ALA A 248 13.15 -4.24 -9.46
N ILE A 249 11.82 -4.27 -9.55
CA ILE A 249 11.09 -4.92 -10.64
C ILE A 249 10.09 -3.93 -11.25
N GLY A 250 10.31 -3.49 -12.47
CA GLY A 250 9.50 -2.49 -13.16
C GLY A 250 10.34 -1.34 -13.73
N ASP A 251 9.78 -0.60 -14.67
CA ASP A 251 10.43 0.57 -15.26
C ASP A 251 10.64 1.66 -14.21
N PHE A 252 11.87 2.16 -14.09
CA PHE A 252 12.32 3.11 -13.07
C PHE A 252 12.15 2.68 -11.60
N ALA A 253 11.90 1.39 -11.31
CA ALA A 253 11.84 0.90 -9.93
C ALA A 253 13.19 1.12 -9.22
N LEU A 254 13.17 1.68 -8.01
CA LEU A 254 14.35 2.01 -7.19
C LEU A 254 15.47 2.79 -7.94
N ARG A 255 15.12 3.60 -8.94
CA ARG A 255 16.06 4.26 -9.87
C ARG A 255 17.24 4.99 -9.18
N MET A 256 16.97 5.75 -8.13
CA MET A 256 17.91 6.57 -7.36
C MET A 256 17.92 6.15 -5.88
N ASN A 257 17.68 4.86 -5.59
CA ASN A 257 17.56 4.37 -4.24
C ASN A 257 18.89 4.42 -3.47
N THR A 258 18.89 5.02 -2.29
CA THR A 258 20.05 5.01 -1.36
C THR A 258 19.81 4.17 -0.11
N GLY A 259 18.57 3.75 0.15
CA GLY A 259 18.21 2.91 1.31
C GLY A 259 18.49 1.42 1.08
N GLY A 260 19.15 0.77 2.03
CA GLY A 260 19.46 -0.66 1.95
C GLY A 260 18.23 -1.55 2.22
N THR A 261 18.25 -2.79 1.74
CA THR A 261 17.20 -3.80 1.93
C THR A 261 15.83 -3.34 1.44
N SER A 262 15.78 -2.71 0.26
CA SER A 262 14.56 -2.13 -0.30
C SER A 262 13.98 -2.98 -1.42
N VAL A 263 12.66 -3.14 -1.44
CA VAL A 263 11.92 -3.81 -2.52
C VAL A 263 11.03 -2.78 -3.22
N GLY A 264 11.14 -2.66 -4.53
CA GLY A 264 10.29 -1.82 -5.37
C GLY A 264 9.75 -2.62 -6.54
N VAL A 265 8.44 -2.81 -6.62
CA VAL A 265 7.76 -3.57 -7.67
C VAL A 265 6.68 -2.70 -8.32
N GLY A 266 6.84 -2.36 -9.60
CA GLY A 266 5.95 -1.50 -10.37
C GLY A 266 6.66 -0.29 -10.98
N TYR A 267 5.99 0.41 -11.89
CA TYR A 267 6.53 1.62 -12.53
C TYR A 267 6.87 2.68 -11.48
N SER A 268 8.12 3.16 -11.46
CA SER A 268 8.64 4.18 -10.53
C SER A 268 8.43 3.86 -9.04
N SER A 269 8.29 2.57 -8.69
CA SER A 269 8.15 2.15 -7.29
C SER A 269 9.46 2.38 -6.53
N GLY A 270 9.42 3.16 -5.45
CA GLY A 270 10.59 3.55 -4.65
C GLY A 270 11.65 4.35 -5.41
N ALA A 271 11.29 5.03 -6.50
CA ALA A 271 12.22 5.63 -7.46
C ALA A 271 13.35 6.46 -6.82
N ASP A 272 13.05 7.30 -5.83
CA ASP A 272 13.98 8.18 -5.12
C ASP A 272 13.98 7.87 -3.60
N ASN A 273 13.88 6.58 -3.23
CA ASN A 273 13.85 6.15 -1.83
C ASN A 273 15.20 6.33 -1.12
N THR A 274 15.18 6.94 0.06
CA THR A 274 16.35 7.03 0.96
C THR A 274 16.16 6.30 2.28
N GLY A 275 15.00 5.64 2.48
CA GLY A 275 14.68 4.90 3.70
C GLY A 275 15.09 3.43 3.60
N ASP A 276 15.78 2.93 4.62
CA ASP A 276 16.19 1.52 4.69
C ASP A 276 14.99 0.58 4.96
N SER A 277 15.14 -0.69 4.58
CA SER A 277 14.23 -1.79 4.91
C SER A 277 12.78 -1.53 4.51
N SER A 278 12.55 -1.03 3.30
CA SER A 278 11.22 -0.62 2.83
C SER A 278 10.70 -1.48 1.68
N VAL A 279 9.39 -1.69 1.61
CA VAL A 279 8.72 -2.48 0.58
C VAL A 279 7.70 -1.62 -0.13
N PHE A 280 7.84 -1.49 -1.45
CA PHE A 280 6.96 -0.72 -2.30
C PHE A 280 6.41 -1.59 -3.43
N VAL A 281 5.09 -1.68 -3.56
CA VAL A 281 4.43 -2.49 -4.60
C VAL A 281 3.29 -1.68 -5.22
N GLY A 282 3.40 -1.36 -6.49
CA GLY A 282 2.46 -0.53 -7.22
C GLY A 282 3.13 0.66 -7.90
N VAL A 283 2.40 1.28 -8.82
CA VAL A 283 2.87 2.44 -9.59
C VAL A 283 3.12 3.61 -8.63
N SER A 284 4.35 4.14 -8.66
CA SER A 284 4.80 5.29 -7.85
C SER A 284 4.61 5.11 -6.33
N SER A 285 4.47 3.87 -5.85
CA SER A 285 4.47 3.62 -4.40
C SER A 285 5.85 3.94 -3.84
N GLY A 286 5.91 4.69 -2.74
CA GLY A 286 7.19 5.08 -2.13
C GLY A 286 8.11 5.94 -3.00
N ALA A 287 7.60 6.57 -4.07
CA ALA A 287 8.41 7.23 -5.10
C ALA A 287 9.48 8.18 -4.54
N SER A 288 9.19 8.90 -3.46
CA SER A 288 10.09 9.83 -2.77
C SER A 288 10.14 9.57 -1.26
N ASN A 289 10.13 8.30 -0.85
CA ASN A 289 10.13 7.92 0.56
C ASN A 289 11.47 8.22 1.25
N ARG A 290 11.42 8.79 2.46
CA ARG A 290 12.57 9.01 3.34
C ARG A 290 12.49 8.23 4.66
N GLY A 291 11.34 7.64 4.97
CA GLY A 291 11.10 6.89 6.20
C GLY A 291 11.62 5.46 6.14
N ARG A 292 12.34 5.01 7.17
CA ARG A 292 12.80 3.62 7.29
C ARG A 292 11.64 2.68 7.65
N TYR A 293 11.77 1.39 7.33
CA TYR A 293 10.78 0.36 7.70
C TYR A 293 9.37 0.68 7.18
N THR A 294 9.28 1.18 5.95
CA THR A 294 8.01 1.60 5.34
C THR A 294 7.48 0.51 4.41
N THR A 295 6.20 0.16 4.54
CA THR A 295 5.49 -0.68 3.56
C THR A 295 4.49 0.18 2.80
N GLY A 296 4.64 0.32 1.49
CA GLY A 296 3.71 0.97 0.58
C GLY A 296 3.16 -0.02 -0.45
N ILE A 297 1.85 -0.22 -0.52
CA ILE A 297 1.21 -1.11 -1.49
C ILE A 297 0.02 -0.39 -2.13
N GLY A 298 0.08 -0.14 -3.44
CA GLY A 298 -0.96 0.55 -4.21
C GLY A 298 -0.42 1.73 -5.01
N TYR A 299 -1.25 2.28 -5.90
CA TYR A 299 -0.92 3.46 -6.69
C TYR A 299 -0.65 4.67 -5.77
N ASN A 300 0.53 5.28 -5.85
CA ASN A 300 0.94 6.41 -4.99
C ASN A 300 0.90 6.16 -3.46
N ALA A 301 0.83 4.91 -3.00
CA ALA A 301 0.91 4.61 -1.57
C ALA A 301 2.27 5.05 -1.01
N ALA A 302 2.27 5.82 0.08
CA ALA A 302 3.48 6.39 0.71
C ALA A 302 4.41 7.19 -0.24
N SER A 303 3.88 7.78 -1.32
CA SER A 303 4.69 8.35 -2.42
C SER A 303 5.64 9.48 -2.00
N SER A 304 5.37 10.22 -0.92
CA SER A 304 6.26 11.25 -0.35
C SER A 304 6.33 11.13 1.18
N ASN A 305 6.33 9.91 1.69
CA ASN A 305 6.40 9.63 3.12
C ASN A 305 7.77 10.01 3.71
N LYS A 306 7.77 10.74 4.83
CA LYS A 306 8.98 11.07 5.61
C LYS A 306 9.07 10.30 6.94
N GLY A 307 7.98 9.67 7.38
CA GLY A 307 7.90 8.98 8.66
C GLY A 307 8.36 7.52 8.59
N ALA A 308 9.15 7.08 9.57
CA ALA A 308 9.54 5.68 9.71
C ALA A 308 8.38 4.79 10.18
N PHE A 309 8.56 3.46 10.13
CA PHE A 309 7.64 2.45 10.68
C PHE A 309 6.20 2.56 10.17
N SER A 310 6.02 2.97 8.92
CA SER A 310 4.70 3.28 8.36
C SER A 310 4.19 2.17 7.44
N THR A 311 2.90 1.86 7.51
CA THR A 311 2.23 0.88 6.63
C THR A 311 1.12 1.57 5.85
N ALA A 312 1.27 1.66 4.53
CA ALA A 312 0.35 2.30 3.61
C ALA A 312 -0.16 1.29 2.58
N VAL A 313 -1.45 0.93 2.63
CA VAL A 313 -2.06 -0.04 1.70
C VAL A 313 -3.31 0.58 1.07
N GLY A 314 -3.26 0.88 -0.22
CA GLY A 314 -4.34 1.51 -0.97
C GLY A 314 -3.87 2.70 -1.80
N HIS A 315 -4.69 3.14 -2.74
CA HIS A 315 -4.38 4.29 -3.59
C HIS A 315 -4.17 5.56 -2.73
N SER A 316 -3.01 6.19 -2.83
CA SER A 316 -2.60 7.37 -2.06
C SER A 316 -2.70 7.24 -0.53
N ALA A 317 -2.71 6.01 0.01
CA ALA A 317 -2.63 5.81 1.45
C ALA A 317 -1.31 6.42 1.99
N LEU A 318 -1.39 7.24 3.04
CA LEU A 318 -0.26 7.95 3.67
C LEU A 318 0.68 8.68 2.68
N ALA A 319 0.18 9.13 1.52
CA ALA A 319 1.03 9.68 0.45
C ALA A 319 1.93 10.84 0.91
N LEU A 320 1.44 11.73 1.78
CA LEU A 320 2.17 12.89 2.29
C LEU A 320 2.43 12.81 3.81
N ASN A 321 2.56 11.59 4.36
CA ASN A 321 2.79 11.40 5.79
C ASN A 321 4.17 11.94 6.23
N THR A 322 4.20 12.73 7.30
CA THR A 322 5.44 13.39 7.77
C THR A 322 6.00 12.83 9.07
N HIS A 323 5.33 11.87 9.72
CA HIS A 323 5.69 11.38 11.06
C HIS A 323 5.60 9.86 11.20
N ASP A 324 6.28 9.33 12.20
CA ASP A 324 6.51 7.89 12.34
C ASP A 324 5.29 7.10 12.81
N GLY A 325 5.31 5.79 12.52
CA GLY A 325 4.45 4.78 13.14
C GLY A 325 3.00 4.79 12.70
N SER A 326 2.70 5.31 11.49
CA SER A 326 1.33 5.40 11.00
C SER A 326 0.92 4.21 10.14
N THR A 327 -0.29 3.72 10.31
CA THR A 327 -0.92 2.70 9.46
C THR A 327 -2.10 3.31 8.73
N GLY A 328 -2.10 3.28 7.40
CA GLY A 328 -3.20 3.72 6.55
C GLY A 328 -3.60 2.63 5.57
N VAL A 329 -4.84 2.16 5.65
CA VAL A 329 -5.37 1.10 4.78
C VAL A 329 -6.68 1.56 4.14
N GLY A 330 -6.68 1.73 2.83
CA GLY A 330 -7.82 2.20 2.03
C GLY A 330 -7.46 3.34 1.08
N TYR A 331 -8.38 3.67 0.17
CA TYR A 331 -8.23 4.80 -0.75
C TYR A 331 -8.11 6.13 0.02
N GLN A 332 -7.02 6.87 -0.19
CA GLN A 332 -6.71 8.16 0.43
C GLN A 332 -6.71 8.14 1.97
N SER A 333 -6.47 6.97 2.57
CA SER A 333 -6.39 6.82 4.02
C SER A 333 -5.14 7.54 4.56
N GLY A 334 -5.32 8.57 5.38
CA GLY A 334 -4.24 9.38 5.93
C GLY A 334 -3.38 10.14 4.90
N GLU A 335 -3.89 10.44 3.69
CA GLU A 335 -3.11 11.00 2.56
C GLU A 335 -2.33 12.30 2.88
N SER A 336 -2.72 13.05 3.90
CA SER A 336 -2.01 14.26 4.37
C SER A 336 -1.91 14.29 5.88
N ASN A 337 -1.54 13.15 6.47
CA ASN A 337 -1.36 13.03 7.90
C ASN A 337 -0.11 13.79 8.38
N THR A 338 -0.28 14.73 9.31
CA THR A 338 0.83 15.43 9.97
C THR A 338 1.04 15.02 11.42
N GLY A 339 0.37 13.97 11.90
CA GLY A 339 0.58 13.45 13.25
C GLY A 339 1.27 12.09 13.28
N SER A 340 1.86 11.72 14.42
CA SER A 340 2.54 10.43 14.63
C SER A 340 1.59 9.33 15.12
N LEU A 341 1.99 8.07 14.96
CA LEU A 341 1.39 6.88 15.61
C LEU A 341 -0.12 6.69 15.34
N ALA A 342 -0.59 7.05 14.15
CA ALA A 342 -2.02 6.99 13.81
C ALA A 342 -2.42 5.71 13.08
N THR A 343 -3.63 5.20 13.34
CA THR A 343 -4.23 4.06 12.62
C THR A 343 -5.46 4.51 11.85
N PHE A 344 -5.44 4.36 10.53
CA PHE A 344 -6.52 4.73 9.62
C PHE A 344 -6.93 3.53 8.77
N LEU A 345 -8.22 3.17 8.81
CA LEU A 345 -8.77 2.04 8.07
C LEU A 345 -10.09 2.44 7.40
N GLY A 346 -10.10 2.47 6.07
CA GLY A 346 -11.28 2.77 5.25
C GLY A 346 -11.05 3.89 4.23
N PHE A 347 -12.03 4.09 3.35
CA PHE A 347 -12.02 5.16 2.35
C PHE A 347 -11.94 6.54 3.03
N ARG A 348 -10.87 7.29 2.78
CA ARG A 348 -10.60 8.62 3.35
C ARG A 348 -10.62 8.67 4.89
N ALA A 349 -10.40 7.55 5.58
CA ALA A 349 -10.19 7.56 7.02
C ALA A 349 -8.94 8.41 7.34
N GLY A 350 -9.06 9.38 8.24
CA GLY A 350 -7.97 10.30 8.58
C GLY A 350 -7.48 11.20 7.42
N TYR A 351 -8.28 11.38 6.36
CA TYR A 351 -7.91 12.28 5.26
C TYR A 351 -7.70 13.71 5.79
N GLN A 352 -6.54 14.31 5.52
CA GLN A 352 -6.13 15.63 6.05
C GLN A 352 -6.19 15.74 7.58
N ASN A 353 -5.76 14.68 8.29
CA ASN A 353 -5.68 14.68 9.74
C ASN A 353 -4.37 15.31 10.26
N LYS A 354 -4.45 16.05 11.37
CA LYS A 354 -3.30 16.71 12.02
C LYS A 354 -3.00 16.23 13.45
N GLY A 355 -3.71 15.20 13.93
CA GLY A 355 -3.62 14.70 15.31
C GLY A 355 -2.67 13.51 15.46
N ASN A 356 -2.10 13.36 16.67
CA ASN A 356 -1.16 12.27 17.01
C ASN A 356 -1.90 11.13 17.73
N ASN A 357 -1.48 9.87 17.57
CA ASN A 357 -2.10 8.71 18.21
C ASN A 357 -3.61 8.60 17.93
N CYS A 358 -4.03 8.97 16.72
CA CYS A 358 -5.44 8.88 16.32
C CYS A 358 -5.80 7.46 15.88
N ILE A 359 -7.05 7.05 16.13
CA ILE A 359 -7.64 5.86 15.51
C ILE A 359 -8.85 6.31 14.68
N ALA A 360 -8.85 6.08 13.37
CA ALA A 360 -9.99 6.32 12.50
C ALA A 360 -10.34 5.07 11.69
N ILE A 361 -11.50 4.49 11.95
CA ILE A 361 -11.97 3.27 11.28
C ILE A 361 -13.33 3.56 10.66
N GLY A 362 -13.43 3.54 9.34
CA GLY A 362 -14.67 3.79 8.60
C GLY A 362 -14.51 4.85 7.50
N ASN A 363 -15.48 4.89 6.60
CA ASN A 363 -15.49 5.85 5.49
C ASN A 363 -15.58 7.29 6.03
N ASN A 364 -14.59 8.13 5.69
CA ASN A 364 -14.43 9.51 6.16
C ASN A 364 -14.44 9.67 7.70
N ALA A 365 -14.09 8.63 8.45
CA ALA A 365 -13.87 8.77 9.90
C ALA A 365 -12.69 9.73 10.12
N LEU A 366 -12.85 10.68 11.04
CA LEU A 366 -11.80 11.63 11.44
C LEU A 366 -11.22 12.52 10.30
N SER A 367 -11.96 12.68 9.19
CA SER A 367 -11.50 13.43 8.01
C SER A 367 -11.62 14.94 8.20
N SER A 368 -10.65 15.69 7.67
CA SER A 368 -10.58 17.15 7.68
C SER A 368 -10.62 17.75 9.09
N ASN A 369 -9.84 17.17 10.00
CA ASN A 369 -9.77 17.59 11.39
C ASN A 369 -8.58 18.51 11.60
N ALA A 370 -8.85 19.71 12.13
CA ALA A 370 -7.87 20.80 12.23
C ALA A 370 -7.03 20.76 13.51
N SER A 371 -7.35 19.87 14.46
CA SER A 371 -6.74 19.87 15.80
C SER A 371 -5.35 19.24 15.80
N THR A 372 -4.34 20.01 16.23
CA THR A 372 -2.96 19.56 16.42
C THR A 372 -2.78 19.03 17.84
N GLY A 373 -2.14 17.86 18.02
CA GLY A 373 -1.67 17.40 19.34
C GLY A 373 -2.50 16.34 20.08
N HIS A 374 -3.44 15.65 19.44
CA HIS A 374 -4.51 14.92 20.17
C HIS A 374 -4.83 13.53 19.65
N THR A 375 -5.40 12.68 20.53
CA THR A 375 -5.59 11.22 20.38
C THR A 375 -7.07 10.77 20.22
N PRO A 376 -7.87 11.32 19.28
CA PRO A 376 -9.25 10.88 19.10
C PRO A 376 -9.34 9.46 18.53
N ILE A 377 -10.36 8.74 18.97
CA ILE A 377 -10.80 7.44 18.44
C ILE A 377 -12.15 7.66 17.76
N ALA A 378 -12.22 7.42 16.45
CA ALA A 378 -13.41 7.54 15.62
C ALA A 378 -13.66 6.22 14.89
N ILE A 379 -14.76 5.54 15.21
CA ILE A 379 -15.14 4.27 14.58
C ILE A 379 -16.55 4.40 14.01
N GLY A 380 -16.70 4.33 12.69
CA GLY A 380 -17.97 4.47 11.98
C GLY A 380 -17.88 5.40 10.79
N ASN A 381 -18.85 5.30 9.88
CA ASN A 381 -18.91 6.20 8.72
C ASN A 381 -19.19 7.64 9.18
N HIS A 382 -18.33 8.58 8.77
CA HIS A 382 -18.35 10.00 9.14
C HIS A 382 -18.20 10.28 10.65
N ALA A 383 -17.77 9.31 11.46
CA ALA A 383 -17.51 9.54 12.89
C ALA A 383 -16.42 10.62 13.07
N LEU A 384 -16.69 11.63 13.90
CA LEU A 384 -15.81 12.78 14.16
C LEU A 384 -15.29 13.49 12.89
N ARG A 385 -16.07 13.51 11.80
CA ARG A 385 -15.73 14.32 10.62
C ARG A 385 -15.86 15.80 10.95
N TYR A 386 -14.88 16.62 10.54
CA TYR A 386 -14.82 18.06 10.88
C TYR A 386 -14.74 18.34 12.39
N ASN A 387 -14.17 17.43 13.16
CA ASN A 387 -13.90 17.62 14.58
C ASN A 387 -12.69 18.54 14.81
N THR A 388 -12.84 19.52 15.70
CA THR A 388 -11.75 20.38 16.19
C THR A 388 -11.41 20.11 17.66
N GLY A 389 -12.25 19.37 18.38
CA GLY A 389 -12.00 18.97 19.76
C GLY A 389 -10.96 17.84 19.92
N TYR A 390 -10.60 17.52 21.16
CA TYR A 390 -9.57 16.53 21.49
C TYR A 390 -9.99 15.47 22.50
N ASP A 391 -9.15 14.45 22.70
CA ASP A 391 -9.30 13.35 23.68
C ASP A 391 -10.68 12.68 23.66
N SER A 392 -11.17 12.40 22.46
CA SER A 392 -12.55 11.98 22.23
C SER A 392 -12.64 10.53 21.77
N VAL A 393 -13.64 9.79 22.25
CA VAL A 393 -13.92 8.41 21.82
C VAL A 393 -15.33 8.34 21.27
N VAL A 394 -15.45 8.15 19.97
CA VAL A 394 -16.73 8.18 19.26
C VAL A 394 -16.90 6.98 18.35
N VAL A 395 -18.00 6.27 18.54
CA VAL A 395 -18.35 5.05 17.81
C VAL A 395 -19.77 5.16 17.26
N GLY A 396 -19.93 5.23 15.93
CA GLY A 396 -21.22 5.18 15.25
C GLY A 396 -21.29 5.98 13.95
N TYR A 397 -22.37 5.77 13.20
CA TYR A 397 -22.66 6.48 11.94
C TYR A 397 -22.97 7.96 12.22
N PHE A 398 -22.25 8.89 11.58
CA PHE A 398 -22.40 10.35 11.73
C PHE A 398 -22.25 10.89 13.16
N SER A 399 -21.72 10.10 14.08
CA SER A 399 -21.53 10.54 15.46
C SER A 399 -20.38 11.55 15.58
N GLY A 400 -20.57 12.61 16.36
CA GLY A 400 -19.57 13.64 16.61
C GLY A 400 -19.20 14.49 15.39
N ILE A 401 -20.00 14.48 14.31
CA ILE A 401 -19.74 15.32 13.14
C ILE A 401 -19.77 16.80 13.55
N LYS A 402 -18.79 17.59 13.08
CA LYS A 402 -18.60 19.01 13.44
C LYS A 402 -18.49 19.25 14.96
N ASN A 403 -17.96 18.30 15.71
CA ASN A 403 -17.72 18.50 17.15
C ASN A 403 -16.57 19.48 17.40
N ILE A 404 -16.78 20.42 18.34
CA ILE A 404 -15.76 21.37 18.80
C ILE A 404 -15.36 21.07 20.26
N GLY A 405 -16.20 20.34 21.00
CA GLY A 405 -15.99 20.02 22.41
C GLY A 405 -14.88 19.00 22.65
N ASN A 406 -14.21 19.10 23.80
CA ASN A 406 -13.12 18.20 24.18
C ASN A 406 -13.60 17.09 25.12
N ARG A 407 -12.87 15.99 25.19
CA ARG A 407 -13.12 14.89 26.15
C ARG A 407 -14.55 14.34 26.03
N ILE A 408 -14.99 14.04 24.81
CA ILE A 408 -16.34 13.51 24.57
C ILE A 408 -16.33 11.99 24.39
N VAL A 409 -17.42 11.33 24.80
CA VAL A 409 -17.67 9.91 24.58
C VAL A 409 -19.01 9.76 23.85
N GLY A 410 -18.99 9.27 22.61
CA GLY A 410 -20.17 9.08 21.79
C GLY A 410 -20.37 7.62 21.39
N LEU A 411 -21.55 7.05 21.62
CA LEU A 411 -21.89 5.70 21.16
C LEU A 411 -23.29 5.69 20.51
N GLY A 412 -23.34 5.39 19.21
CA GLY A 412 -24.59 5.26 18.46
C GLY A 412 -24.67 6.21 17.26
N ASN A 413 -25.83 6.26 16.60
CA ASN A 413 -26.00 7.00 15.35
C ASN A 413 -26.28 8.49 15.65
N SER A 414 -25.54 9.38 14.99
CA SER A 414 -25.72 10.85 15.05
C SER A 414 -25.67 11.45 16.46
N THR A 415 -25.09 10.74 17.44
CA THR A 415 -24.83 11.30 18.77
C THR A 415 -23.80 12.41 18.67
N LEU A 416 -23.87 13.45 19.51
CA LEU A 416 -22.90 14.56 19.55
C LEU A 416 -22.70 15.31 18.22
N SER A 417 -23.61 15.14 17.25
CA SER A 417 -23.58 15.91 16.01
C SER A 417 -23.71 17.40 16.37
N GLU A 418 -22.76 18.21 15.89
CA GLU A 418 -22.66 19.65 16.15
C GLU A 418 -22.52 20.01 17.63
N ASN A 419 -21.90 19.12 18.43
CA ASN A 419 -21.62 19.38 19.84
C ASN A 419 -20.51 20.44 20.01
N LYS A 420 -20.74 21.43 20.88
CA LYS A 420 -19.76 22.45 21.29
C LYS A 420 -19.34 22.30 22.76
N GLY A 421 -20.08 21.53 23.56
CA GLY A 421 -19.78 21.28 24.96
C GLY A 421 -18.64 20.28 25.18
N SER A 422 -17.82 20.49 26.21
CA SER A 422 -16.73 19.58 26.60
C SER A 422 -17.15 18.66 27.75
N SER A 423 -16.45 17.53 27.90
CA SER A 423 -16.73 16.52 28.93
C SER A 423 -18.15 15.96 28.81
N VAL A 424 -18.53 15.49 27.61
CA VAL A 424 -19.88 15.03 27.29
C VAL A 424 -19.90 13.53 27.04
N VAL A 425 -20.82 12.80 27.66
CA VAL A 425 -21.13 11.40 27.37
C VAL A 425 -22.49 11.34 26.67
N ALA A 426 -22.54 10.72 25.48
CA ALA A 426 -23.78 10.57 24.72
C ALA A 426 -23.91 9.15 24.15
N ILE A 427 -24.96 8.44 24.56
CA ILE A 427 -25.25 7.07 24.11
C ILE A 427 -26.68 7.00 23.58
N GLY A 428 -26.88 6.47 22.37
CA GLY A 428 -28.22 6.30 21.76
C GLY A 428 -28.30 6.76 20.30
N TYR A 429 -29.50 7.06 19.82
CA TYR A 429 -29.71 7.71 18.52
C TYR A 429 -29.89 9.22 18.75
N THR A 430 -29.13 10.07 18.05
CA THR A 430 -29.26 11.54 18.13
C THR A 430 -29.05 12.15 19.54
N SER A 431 -28.57 11.36 20.51
CA SER A 431 -28.29 11.85 21.88
C SER A 431 -27.26 12.98 21.87
N ALA A 432 -27.53 14.03 22.65
CA ALA A 432 -26.70 15.24 22.76
C ALA A 432 -26.39 15.94 21.41
N ARG A 433 -27.25 15.79 20.40
CA ARG A 433 -27.16 16.58 19.16
C ARG A 433 -27.33 18.07 19.50
N GLN A 434 -26.44 18.91 18.96
CA GLN A 434 -26.44 20.35 19.17
C GLN A 434 -26.33 20.74 20.67
N ASN A 435 -25.60 19.95 21.45
CA ASN A 435 -25.28 20.28 22.83
C ASN A 435 -24.20 21.36 22.93
N LEU A 436 -24.46 22.41 23.70
CA LEU A 436 -23.54 23.51 23.99
C LEU A 436 -23.00 23.45 25.42
N GLY A 437 -23.68 22.73 26.31
CA GLY A 437 -23.33 22.62 27.72
C GLY A 437 -22.18 21.66 28.00
N ASN A 438 -21.34 22.02 28.97
CA ASN A 438 -20.25 21.19 29.47
C ASN A 438 -20.73 20.21 30.56
N TYR A 439 -19.97 19.15 30.79
CA TYR A 439 -20.22 18.18 31.87
C TYR A 439 -21.61 17.54 31.75
N THR A 440 -21.91 17.04 30.55
CA THR A 440 -23.23 16.56 30.15
C THR A 440 -23.24 15.04 29.98
N ILE A 441 -24.26 14.35 30.49
CA ILE A 441 -24.44 12.89 30.30
C ILE A 441 -25.84 12.62 29.73
N GLY A 442 -25.93 12.26 28.44
CA GLY A 442 -27.16 11.90 27.76
C GLY A 442 -27.19 10.44 27.31
N ILE A 443 -28.04 9.62 27.91
CA ILE A 443 -28.19 8.21 27.56
C ILE A 443 -29.64 7.95 27.17
N GLY A 444 -29.89 7.65 25.90
CA GLY A 444 -31.22 7.45 25.34
C GLY A 444 -31.37 8.10 23.97
N ASP A 445 -32.29 7.57 23.18
CA ASP A 445 -32.63 8.14 21.89
C ASP A 445 -33.25 9.54 22.06
N GLU A 446 -32.73 10.52 21.33
CA GLU A 446 -33.06 11.95 21.41
C GLU A 446 -32.94 12.57 22.82
N SER A 447 -32.10 12.03 23.70
CA SER A 447 -31.80 12.67 24.99
C SER A 447 -30.91 13.91 24.83
N ILE A 448 -31.17 14.99 25.58
CA ILE A 448 -30.32 16.21 25.62
C ILE A 448 -30.13 16.89 24.25
N VAL A 449 -31.11 16.79 23.36
CA VAL A 449 -31.07 17.52 22.08
C VAL A 449 -31.23 19.02 22.34
N ASN A 450 -30.38 19.86 21.73
CA ASN A 450 -30.37 21.31 21.90
C ASN A 450 -30.18 21.79 23.35
N ASN A 451 -29.29 21.17 24.11
CA ASN A 451 -28.99 21.63 25.46
C ASN A 451 -28.02 22.82 25.47
N THR A 452 -28.32 23.84 26.27
CA THR A 452 -27.44 25.00 26.49
C THR A 452 -26.91 25.10 27.93
N GLY A 453 -27.39 24.26 28.86
CA GLY A 453 -26.99 24.29 30.27
C GLY A 453 -25.86 23.34 30.64
N ASN A 454 -25.05 23.71 31.62
CA ASN A 454 -23.94 22.89 32.12
C ASN A 454 -24.36 21.91 33.23
N ASP A 455 -23.52 20.90 33.49
CA ASP A 455 -23.67 19.94 34.59
C ASP A 455 -25.01 19.17 34.53
N VAL A 456 -25.39 18.71 33.34
CA VAL A 456 -26.71 18.09 33.10
C VAL A 456 -26.61 16.58 32.89
N MET A 457 -27.64 15.87 33.34
CA MET A 457 -27.77 14.42 33.15
C MET A 457 -29.16 14.07 32.65
N ALA A 458 -29.26 13.23 31.62
CA ALA A 458 -30.52 12.68 31.16
C ALA A 458 -30.39 11.21 30.78
N LEU A 459 -31.33 10.40 31.27
CA LEU A 459 -31.43 8.97 30.99
C LEU A 459 -32.85 8.63 30.55
N GLY A 460 -33.04 8.31 29.27
CA GLY A 460 -34.31 7.90 28.70
C GLY A 460 -34.56 8.39 27.28
N TYR A 461 -35.55 7.78 26.60
CA TYR A 461 -36.00 8.25 25.29
C TYR A 461 -36.58 9.67 25.40
N GLN A 462 -36.07 10.62 24.63
CA GLN A 462 -36.47 12.03 24.59
C GLN A 462 -36.37 12.76 25.94
N SER A 463 -35.50 12.32 26.86
CA SER A 463 -35.34 12.98 28.15
C SER A 463 -34.52 14.29 28.05
N LEU A 464 -34.94 15.32 28.77
CA LEU A 464 -34.25 16.62 28.91
C LEU A 464 -33.97 17.33 27.58
N ARG A 465 -34.93 17.34 26.66
CA ARG A 465 -34.79 18.06 25.40
C ARG A 465 -34.88 19.56 25.64
N TYR A 466 -34.12 20.35 24.88
CA TYR A 466 -34.14 21.81 24.90
C TYR A 466 -33.77 22.45 26.24
N ASN A 467 -33.06 21.73 27.12
CA ASN A 467 -32.68 22.27 28.42
C ASN A 467 -31.79 23.51 28.29
N SER A 468 -32.11 24.56 29.03
CA SER A 468 -31.32 25.79 29.08
C SER A 468 -30.78 26.16 30.46
N GLY A 469 -31.13 25.39 31.49
CA GLY A 469 -30.64 25.60 32.85
C GLY A 469 -29.55 24.62 33.26
N GLU A 470 -28.85 24.93 34.34
CA GLU A 470 -27.69 24.19 34.81
C GLU A 470 -28.08 23.18 35.91
N LYS A 471 -27.25 22.15 36.10
CA LYS A 471 -27.36 21.17 37.20
C LYS A 471 -28.65 20.37 37.19
N ASN A 472 -29.23 20.16 36.01
CA ASN A 472 -30.50 19.46 35.86
C ASN A 472 -30.32 17.97 35.59
N ILE A 473 -31.18 17.16 36.20
CA ILE A 473 -31.19 15.72 36.06
C ILE A 473 -32.58 15.28 35.57
N ALA A 474 -32.67 14.47 34.52
CA ALA A 474 -33.93 13.88 34.06
C ALA A 474 -33.79 12.37 33.83
N LEU A 475 -34.57 11.55 34.54
CA LEU A 475 -34.53 10.10 34.47
C LEU A 475 -35.91 9.57 34.09
N GLY A 476 -36.06 8.99 32.91
CA GLY A 476 -37.31 8.38 32.45
C GLY A 476 -37.63 8.67 30.98
N VAL A 477 -38.56 7.88 30.43
CA VAL A 477 -39.03 8.07 29.07
C VAL A 477 -39.82 9.38 28.98
N ARG A 478 -39.37 10.28 28.11
CA ARG A 478 -39.95 11.61 27.88
C ARG A 478 -39.97 12.49 29.14
N SER A 479 -39.11 12.24 30.12
CA SER A 479 -38.95 13.13 31.27
C SER A 479 -38.34 14.46 30.80
N TRP A 480 -39.05 15.56 31.01
CA TRP A 480 -38.65 16.91 30.61
C TRP A 480 -38.32 17.01 29.11
N ASN A 481 -39.24 16.55 28.27
CA ASN A 481 -39.10 16.55 26.82
C ASN A 481 -39.70 17.79 26.11
N SER A 482 -40.40 18.64 26.86
CA SER A 482 -41.17 19.77 26.31
C SER A 482 -40.39 21.08 26.42
N PHE A 483 -40.52 21.94 25.41
CA PHE A 483 -40.12 23.34 25.51
C PHE A 483 -41.17 24.09 26.34
N ILE A 484 -40.82 24.40 27.59
CA ILE A 484 -41.73 25.07 28.53
C ILE A 484 -41.68 26.57 28.27
N GLU A 485 -42.65 27.06 27.50
CA GLU A 485 -42.69 28.44 27.00
C GLU A 485 -42.84 29.49 28.12
N ASP A 486 -42.00 30.52 28.12
CA ASP A 486 -42.17 31.75 28.89
C ASP A 486 -42.80 32.83 28.00
N THR A 487 -44.12 32.75 27.85
CA THR A 487 -44.89 33.69 27.00
C THR A 487 -44.85 35.12 27.50
N THR A 488 -44.57 35.34 28.80
CA THR A 488 -44.45 36.67 29.40
C THR A 488 -43.25 37.46 28.88
N LYS A 489 -42.24 36.75 28.36
CA LYS A 489 -41.04 37.34 27.77
C LYS A 489 -40.99 37.23 26.25
N SER A 490 -42.10 36.87 25.61
CA SER A 490 -42.16 36.80 24.14
C SER A 490 -41.86 38.17 23.49
N LYS A 491 -41.24 38.14 22.32
CA LYS A 491 -40.90 39.33 21.54
C LYS A 491 -41.33 39.15 20.10
N SER A 492 -41.97 40.17 19.55
CA SER A 492 -42.46 40.14 18.18
C SER A 492 -41.66 41.05 17.27
N PHE A 493 -41.64 40.67 16.00
CA PHE A 493 -41.00 41.38 14.90
C PHE A 493 -41.82 41.13 13.62
N THR A 494 -41.45 41.81 12.55
CA THR A 494 -42.11 41.81 11.25
C THR A 494 -41.14 41.38 10.16
N ALA A 495 -41.67 41.10 8.97
CA ALA A 495 -40.85 40.75 7.81
C ALA A 495 -39.76 41.79 7.47
N ALA A 496 -39.97 43.08 7.79
CA ALA A 496 -38.99 44.14 7.55
C ALA A 496 -37.72 44.03 8.41
N GLU A 497 -37.79 43.27 9.51
CA GLU A 497 -36.68 43.09 10.46
C GLU A 497 -35.88 41.81 10.19
N VAL A 498 -36.26 41.04 9.17
CA VAL A 498 -35.55 39.84 8.74
C VAL A 498 -34.46 40.23 7.74
N ASP A 499 -33.21 39.98 8.13
CA ASP A 499 -32.03 40.13 7.29
C ASP A 499 -31.58 38.74 6.81
N PHE A 500 -32.09 38.35 5.65
CA PHE A 500 -31.76 37.06 5.03
C PHE A 500 -30.32 37.02 4.49
N GLU A 501 -29.70 38.15 4.15
CA GLU A 501 -28.30 38.19 3.67
C GLU A 501 -27.33 37.76 4.76
N ASN A 502 -27.60 38.15 6.01
CA ASN A 502 -26.75 37.81 7.15
C ASN A 502 -27.34 36.71 8.06
N ASN A 503 -28.45 36.08 7.67
CA ASN A 503 -29.16 35.07 8.46
C ASN A 503 -29.56 35.56 9.86
N ARG A 504 -30.01 36.82 9.94
CA ARG A 504 -30.28 37.55 11.18
C ARG A 504 -31.70 38.06 11.25
N VAL A 505 -32.15 38.30 12.46
CA VAL A 505 -33.42 38.95 12.75
C VAL A 505 -33.18 40.05 13.78
N THR A 506 -33.70 41.24 13.48
CA THR A 506 -33.72 42.34 14.43
C THR A 506 -34.97 42.23 15.33
N VAL A 507 -34.74 42.15 16.63
CA VAL A 507 -35.77 42.11 17.68
C VAL A 507 -35.36 43.09 18.77
N ILE A 508 -35.90 44.31 18.71
CA ILE A 508 -35.48 45.42 19.56
C ILE A 508 -35.68 45.08 21.04
N ASN A 509 -34.64 45.29 21.85
CA ASN A 509 -34.62 45.07 23.29
C ASN A 509 -35.20 43.69 23.67
N HIS A 510 -34.69 42.63 23.05
CA HIS A 510 -35.27 41.30 23.19
C HIS A 510 -35.12 40.72 24.60
N GLY A 511 -34.04 41.04 25.33
CA GLY A 511 -33.82 40.59 26.70
C GLY A 511 -33.56 39.09 26.89
N PHE A 512 -33.44 38.32 25.80
CA PHE A 512 -33.15 36.87 25.81
C PHE A 512 -31.77 36.44 26.35
N GLY A 513 -30.83 37.37 26.57
CA GLY A 513 -29.51 37.03 27.10
C GLY A 513 -28.46 38.09 26.73
N THR A 514 -27.19 37.73 26.93
CA THR A 514 -26.03 38.58 26.63
C THR A 514 -25.45 38.25 25.25
N ALA A 515 -24.71 39.20 24.66
CA ALA A 515 -23.99 38.97 23.40
C ALA A 515 -23.10 37.70 23.47
N ASP A 516 -22.96 37.03 22.32
CA ASP A 516 -22.27 35.76 22.09
C ASP A 516 -22.87 34.51 22.77
N SER A 517 -23.86 34.66 23.66
CA SER A 517 -24.60 33.51 24.19
C SER A 517 -25.55 32.93 23.13
N ILE A 518 -25.89 31.65 23.28
CA ILE A 518 -26.88 30.97 22.44
C ILE A 518 -28.10 30.67 23.29
N VAL A 519 -29.28 30.96 22.74
CA VAL A 519 -30.57 30.74 23.37
C VAL A 519 -31.47 29.90 22.46
N ASN A 520 -32.24 29.00 23.04
CA ASN A 520 -33.30 28.30 22.31
C ASN A 520 -34.58 29.14 22.36
N LEU A 521 -35.15 29.40 21.19
CA LEU A 521 -36.39 30.17 21.05
C LEU A 521 -37.39 29.36 20.23
N LYS A 522 -38.65 29.44 20.63
CA LYS A 522 -39.76 28.93 19.83
C LYS A 522 -40.29 30.04 18.94
N PHE A 523 -40.38 29.76 17.65
CA PHE A 523 -40.90 30.67 16.65
C PHE A 523 -42.41 30.46 16.45
N ARG A 524 -43.17 31.55 16.36
CA ARG A 524 -44.57 31.57 15.93
C ARG A 524 -44.83 32.68 14.93
N THR A 525 -45.85 32.51 14.10
CA THR A 525 -46.35 33.59 13.23
C THR A 525 -47.85 33.51 13.00
N THR A 526 -48.47 34.66 12.73
CA THR A 526 -49.86 34.81 12.27
C THR A 526 -50.01 34.89 10.75
N GLY A 527 -48.89 35.00 10.00
CA GLY A 527 -48.88 35.05 8.54
C GLY A 527 -48.09 33.90 7.92
N THR A 528 -47.39 34.16 6.81
CA THR A 528 -46.51 33.17 6.19
C THR A 528 -45.17 33.13 6.89
N ALA A 529 -44.69 31.92 7.22
CA ALA A 529 -43.41 31.75 7.89
C ALA A 529 -42.23 32.14 6.98
N PRO A 530 -41.17 32.79 7.52
CA PRO A 530 -39.87 32.87 6.89
C PRO A 530 -39.36 31.46 6.53
N THR A 531 -38.70 31.32 5.39
CA THR A 531 -37.99 30.07 5.06
C THR A 531 -36.98 29.77 6.18
N GLY A 532 -36.87 28.51 6.62
CA GLY A 532 -36.00 28.14 7.74
C GLY A 532 -36.57 28.37 9.14
N LEU A 533 -37.67 29.13 9.28
CA LEU A 533 -38.37 29.34 10.55
C LEU A 533 -39.85 28.94 10.45
N PRO A 534 -40.19 27.65 10.22
CA PRO A 534 -41.58 27.24 10.15
C PRO A 534 -42.31 27.49 11.48
N ASN A 535 -43.61 27.78 11.39
CA ASN A 535 -44.44 28.07 12.56
C ASN A 535 -44.38 26.91 13.57
N GLY A 536 -44.04 27.20 14.83
CA GLY A 536 -43.89 26.21 15.91
C GLY A 536 -42.49 25.63 16.09
N MET A 537 -41.53 25.96 15.21
CA MET A 537 -40.13 25.53 15.31
C MET A 537 -39.50 25.97 16.63
N ILE A 538 -38.66 25.11 17.21
CA ILE A 538 -37.71 25.48 18.27
C ILE A 538 -36.32 25.50 17.64
N GLY A 539 -35.65 26.65 17.66
CA GLY A 539 -34.33 26.86 17.07
C GLY A 539 -33.36 27.52 18.06
N SER A 540 -32.07 27.29 17.86
CA SER A 540 -31.01 27.97 18.61
C SER A 540 -30.55 29.23 17.87
N PHE A 541 -30.47 30.33 18.59
CA PHE A 541 -30.09 31.65 18.08
C PHE A 541 -28.90 32.18 18.86
N LYS A 542 -27.88 32.66 18.15
CA LYS A 542 -26.77 33.41 18.73
C LYS A 542 -27.23 34.84 18.95
N ILE A 543 -26.99 35.37 20.14
CA ILE A 543 -27.24 36.78 20.44
C ILE A 543 -26.05 37.61 19.93
N ILE A 544 -26.29 38.50 18.97
CA ILE A 544 -25.25 39.37 18.39
C ILE A 544 -25.08 40.61 19.26
N ASP A 545 -26.20 41.22 19.63
CA ASP A 545 -26.28 42.36 20.54
C ASP A 545 -27.67 42.37 21.20
N ALA A 546 -28.08 43.47 21.83
CA ALA A 546 -29.37 43.58 22.53
C ALA A 546 -30.61 43.60 21.61
N ASN A 547 -30.40 43.73 20.30
CA ASN A 547 -31.42 43.93 19.28
C ASN A 547 -31.33 42.91 18.14
N THR A 548 -30.28 42.10 18.02
CA THR A 548 -30.07 41.25 16.86
C THR A 548 -29.75 39.80 17.26
N LEU A 549 -30.45 38.87 16.61
CA LEU A 549 -30.26 37.43 16.75
C LEU A 549 -29.80 36.84 15.42
N GLU A 550 -28.88 35.89 15.45
CA GLU A 550 -28.41 35.14 14.29
C GLU A 550 -28.84 33.68 14.43
N SER A 551 -29.48 33.12 13.39
CA SER A 551 -29.86 31.72 13.38
C SER A 551 -28.63 30.83 13.27
N VAL A 552 -28.46 29.87 14.19
CA VAL A 552 -27.25 29.02 14.26
C VAL A 552 -27.35 27.81 13.33
N ALA A 553 -28.57 27.31 13.08
CA ALA A 553 -28.79 26.01 12.42
C ALA A 553 -29.65 26.08 11.15
N GLN A 554 -30.35 27.19 10.91
CA GLN A 554 -31.26 27.33 9.77
C GLN A 554 -30.87 28.53 8.93
N ASN A 555 -30.98 28.40 7.61
CA ASN A 555 -30.86 29.54 6.70
C ASN A 555 -32.23 30.20 6.54
N ILE A 556 -32.28 31.50 6.79
CA ILE A 556 -33.45 32.33 6.61
C ILE A 556 -33.38 32.93 5.22
N ASP A 557 -34.03 32.30 4.23
CA ASP A 557 -33.94 32.72 2.82
C ASP A 557 -35.08 33.66 2.38
N THR A 558 -36.15 33.75 3.17
CA THR A 558 -37.28 34.66 2.92
C THR A 558 -37.75 35.28 4.22
N ALA A 559 -38.34 36.46 4.16
CA ALA A 559 -38.81 37.18 5.33
C ALA A 559 -40.20 36.74 5.83
N GLY A 560 -40.96 35.97 5.05
CA GLY A 560 -42.35 35.66 5.38
C GLY A 560 -43.27 36.90 5.34
N THR A 561 -44.44 36.80 5.96
CA THR A 561 -45.41 37.90 6.10
C THR A 561 -46.11 37.83 7.46
N GLY A 562 -46.75 38.93 7.87
CA GLY A 562 -47.50 39.01 9.12
C GLY A 562 -46.62 39.30 10.33
N LEU A 563 -47.16 39.02 11.52
CA LEU A 563 -46.42 39.18 12.78
C LEU A 563 -45.68 37.89 13.09
N HIS A 564 -44.42 38.02 13.45
CA HIS A 564 -43.55 36.95 13.90
C HIS A 564 -43.26 37.12 15.38
N THR A 565 -43.10 36.02 16.11
CA THR A 565 -42.85 36.05 17.55
C THR A 565 -41.83 34.99 17.93
N PHE A 566 -40.80 35.41 18.67
CA PHE A 566 -39.93 34.51 19.41
C PHE A 566 -40.39 34.40 20.87
N ILE A 567 -40.40 33.17 21.36
CA ILE A 567 -40.84 32.83 22.71
C ILE A 567 -39.70 32.08 23.40
N PRO A 568 -39.13 32.62 24.49
CA PRO A 568 -38.08 31.94 25.23
C PRO A 568 -38.65 30.81 26.09
N GLN A 569 -37.75 30.00 26.66
CA GLN A 569 -38.10 28.94 27.59
C GLN A 569 -38.00 29.41 29.05
N PHE A 570 -38.83 28.87 29.94
CA PHE A 570 -38.56 28.91 31.37
C PHE A 570 -37.25 28.17 31.69
N ILE A 571 -36.40 28.82 32.48
CA ILE A 571 -35.10 28.28 32.89
C ILE A 571 -35.25 27.71 34.30
N TYR A 572 -35.15 26.39 34.41
CA TYR A 572 -35.07 25.68 35.68
C TYR A 572 -33.61 25.31 35.94
N ASN A 573 -33.11 25.58 37.14
CA ASN A 573 -31.76 25.17 37.55
C ASN A 573 -31.86 24.18 38.71
N ASN A 574 -30.85 23.32 38.81
CA ASN A 574 -30.67 22.39 39.93
C ASN A 574 -31.94 21.56 40.21
N THR A 575 -32.60 21.10 39.15
CA THR A 575 -33.88 20.39 39.23
C THR A 575 -33.71 18.95 38.80
N THR A 576 -34.26 18.03 39.59
CA THR A 576 -34.25 16.59 39.27
C THR A 576 -35.66 16.16 38.89
N VAL A 577 -35.82 15.48 37.76
CA VAL A 577 -37.09 14.98 37.25
C VAL A 577 -36.98 13.48 37.05
N ILE A 578 -37.89 12.69 37.62
CA ILE A 578 -37.89 11.22 37.55
C ILE A 578 -39.27 10.72 37.15
N GLY A 579 -39.37 9.96 36.06
CA GLY A 579 -40.60 9.29 35.63
C GLY A 579 -40.97 9.49 34.16
N TYR A 580 -42.07 8.85 33.74
CA TYR A 580 -42.60 8.98 32.39
C TYR A 580 -43.31 10.32 32.20
N ASN A 581 -42.99 11.07 31.15
CA ASN A 581 -43.62 12.37 30.82
C ASN A 581 -43.60 13.42 31.96
N SER A 582 -42.72 13.27 32.94
CA SER A 582 -42.54 14.21 34.06
C SER A 582 -42.03 15.57 33.58
N GLN A 583 -42.44 16.69 34.16
CA GLN A 583 -41.97 18.04 33.79
C GLN A 583 -41.65 18.89 35.04
N PRO A 584 -40.62 19.75 35.01
CA PRO A 584 -40.36 20.68 36.11
C PRO A 584 -41.44 21.76 36.23
N THR A 585 -41.67 22.24 37.45
CA THR A 585 -42.59 23.35 37.76
C THR A 585 -41.94 24.46 38.59
N LYS A 586 -40.84 24.18 39.32
CA LYS A 586 -40.02 25.16 40.06
C LYS A 586 -38.54 24.75 40.06
N SER A 587 -37.64 25.71 40.25
CA SER A 587 -36.20 25.46 40.41
C SER A 587 -35.90 24.82 41.77
N ASN A 588 -34.86 23.99 41.85
CA ASN A 588 -34.41 23.29 43.07
C ASN A 588 -35.37 22.23 43.63
N GLN A 589 -36.26 21.66 42.83
CA GLN A 589 -37.18 20.60 43.29
C GLN A 589 -36.85 19.23 42.69
N VAL A 590 -37.34 18.19 43.35
CA VAL A 590 -37.42 16.83 42.78
C VAL A 590 -38.85 16.60 42.30
N VAL A 591 -39.02 16.30 41.01
CA VAL A 591 -40.31 15.91 40.40
C VAL A 591 -40.33 14.41 40.25
N LEU A 592 -41.37 13.75 40.78
CA LEU A 592 -41.64 12.33 40.55
C LEU A 592 -42.91 12.20 39.69
N GLY A 593 -42.93 11.31 38.69
CA GLY A 593 -44.14 10.93 37.95
C GLY A 593 -44.60 11.90 36.85
N ASN A 594 -45.69 11.58 36.15
CA ASN A 594 -46.20 12.38 35.02
C ASN A 594 -46.91 13.68 35.47
N ALA A 595 -47.44 14.46 34.53
CA ALA A 595 -48.14 15.73 34.81
C ALA A 595 -49.39 15.63 35.73
N ALA A 596 -49.90 14.42 36.00
CA ALA A 596 -51.00 14.18 36.94
C ALA A 596 -50.53 13.80 38.35
N THR A 597 -49.22 13.84 38.62
CA THR A 597 -48.70 13.52 39.95
C THR A 597 -48.90 14.72 40.88
N GLU A 598 -49.87 14.61 41.79
CA GLU A 598 -50.26 15.69 42.71
C GLU A 598 -49.42 15.73 44.01
N GLU A 599 -48.75 14.64 44.41
CA GLU A 599 -48.05 14.55 45.69
C GLU A 599 -46.72 13.75 45.61
N VAL A 600 -45.68 14.26 46.28
CA VAL A 600 -44.39 13.58 46.49
C VAL A 600 -44.19 13.40 48.01
N THR A 601 -44.43 12.20 48.51
CA THR A 601 -44.19 11.82 49.91
C THR A 601 -42.69 11.64 50.18
N THR A 602 -42.18 12.14 51.30
CA THR A 602 -40.79 11.91 51.75
C THR A 602 -40.76 11.19 53.10
N ALA A 603 -39.76 10.33 53.32
CA ALA A 603 -39.67 9.43 54.47
C ALA A 603 -38.91 10.01 55.69
N LYS A 604 -38.71 11.33 55.77
CA LYS A 604 -38.04 12.01 56.90
C LYS A 604 -38.86 13.21 57.40
N ASP A 605 -38.63 13.56 58.67
CA ASP A 605 -39.31 14.63 59.40
C ASP A 605 -39.18 16.01 58.75
N TYR A 606 -40.32 16.68 58.59
CA TYR A 606 -40.40 18.07 58.12
C TYR A 606 -40.05 19.03 59.27
N LYS A 607 -38.76 19.37 59.42
CA LYS A 607 -38.31 20.38 60.39
C LYS A 607 -38.53 21.79 59.84
N SER A 608 -39.42 22.54 60.48
CA SER A 608 -39.78 23.91 60.11
C SER A 608 -39.23 24.89 61.13
N THR A 609 -38.45 25.89 60.69
CA THR A 609 -37.83 26.88 61.57
C THR A 609 -38.69 28.13 61.83
N GLY A 610 -39.95 28.15 61.36
CA GLY A 610 -40.86 29.29 61.54
C GLY A 610 -42.34 28.94 61.43
N SER A 611 -43.18 29.70 62.13
CA SER A 611 -44.64 29.59 62.07
C SER A 611 -45.14 29.86 60.65
N GLY A 612 -45.48 28.81 59.91
CA GLY A 612 -45.96 28.94 58.53
C GLY A 612 -45.66 27.77 57.60
N TYR A 613 -44.65 26.96 57.90
CA TYR A 613 -44.19 25.88 57.02
C TYR A 613 -44.50 24.50 57.65
N GLY A 614 -45.29 23.66 56.96
CA GLY A 614 -45.72 22.33 57.42
C GLY A 614 -46.58 21.61 56.37
N VAL A 615 -46.95 20.36 56.62
CA VAL A 615 -47.84 19.55 55.77
C VAL A 615 -49.29 19.97 56.03
N ILE A 616 -50.07 20.27 54.99
CA ILE A 616 -51.51 20.55 55.13
C ILE A 616 -52.30 19.27 54.84
N LEU A 617 -53.01 18.77 55.84
CA LEU A 617 -53.99 17.71 55.72
C LEU A 617 -55.37 18.31 55.52
N LYS A 618 -56.05 17.91 54.46
CA LYS A 618 -57.46 18.25 54.25
C LYS A 618 -58.35 17.18 54.86
N THR A 619 -59.43 17.61 55.47
CA THR A 619 -60.51 16.70 55.89
C THR A 619 -61.13 16.02 54.65
N PRO A 620 -61.66 14.79 54.78
CA PRO A 620 -62.21 14.05 53.64
C PRO A 620 -63.35 14.75 52.90
N ASP A 621 -64.07 15.65 53.58
CA ASP A 621 -65.13 16.49 53.00
C ASP A 621 -64.63 17.83 52.46
N GLY A 622 -63.32 18.09 52.55
CA GLY A 622 -62.67 19.33 52.15
C GLY A 622 -63.01 20.55 53.03
N SER A 623 -63.65 20.35 54.18
CA SER A 623 -64.21 21.45 55.00
C SER A 623 -63.18 22.18 55.87
N LYS A 624 -62.05 21.53 56.17
CA LYS A 624 -60.99 22.01 57.07
C LYS A 624 -59.62 21.58 56.62
N ASP A 625 -58.66 22.49 56.82
CA ASP A 625 -57.25 22.30 56.55
C ASP A 625 -56.46 22.31 57.87
N PHE A 626 -55.79 21.20 58.18
CA PHE A 626 -54.93 21.05 59.36
C PHE A 626 -53.47 21.07 58.94
N ARG A 627 -52.68 21.98 59.49
CA ARG A 627 -51.22 22.00 59.29
C ARG A 627 -50.53 21.19 60.37
N ILE A 628 -49.64 20.29 59.96
CA ILE A 628 -48.73 19.54 60.81
C ILE A 628 -47.30 20.05 60.54
N SER A 629 -46.61 20.49 61.59
CA SER A 629 -45.21 20.94 61.53
C SER A 629 -44.42 20.42 62.73
N ILE A 630 -43.10 20.31 62.62
CA ILE A 630 -42.24 20.01 63.78
C ILE A 630 -41.51 21.30 64.19
N ASP A 631 -41.68 21.72 65.45
CA ASP A 631 -41.05 22.93 65.99
C ASP A 631 -39.54 22.76 66.23
N ASN A 632 -38.86 23.86 66.55
CA ASN A 632 -37.40 23.87 66.80
C ASN A 632 -36.97 23.01 68.02
N SER A 633 -37.92 22.60 68.86
CA SER A 633 -37.69 21.68 69.99
C SER A 633 -37.95 20.22 69.62
N GLY A 634 -38.41 19.94 68.39
CA GLY A 634 -38.73 18.60 67.91
C GLY A 634 -40.18 18.16 68.20
N ASN A 635 -41.07 19.05 68.64
CA ASN A 635 -42.47 18.70 68.90
C ASN A 635 -43.31 18.78 67.63
N VAL A 636 -44.25 17.84 67.47
CA VAL A 636 -45.29 17.93 66.45
C VAL A 636 -46.33 18.95 66.88
N VAL A 637 -46.53 19.97 66.05
CA VAL A 637 -47.50 21.05 66.23
C VAL A 637 -48.57 20.91 65.15
N THR A 638 -49.83 20.82 65.57
CA THR A 638 -51.00 20.82 64.70
C THR A 638 -51.73 22.15 64.82
N THR A 639 -51.94 22.86 63.71
CA THR A 639 -52.68 24.12 63.69
C THR A 639 -53.74 24.07 62.61
N GLN A 640 -55.01 24.31 62.94
CA GLN A 640 -56.04 24.49 61.92
C GLN A 640 -55.78 25.81 61.20
N VAL A 641 -55.64 25.76 59.88
CA VAL A 641 -55.20 26.92 59.07
C VAL A 641 -56.39 27.67 58.49
N VAL A 642 -57.45 26.94 58.16
CA VAL A 642 -58.74 27.43 57.64
C VAL A 642 -59.87 26.60 58.22
#